data_AF-A0A1W9ZZJ7-F1
#
_entry.id   AF-A0A1W9ZZJ7-F1
#
_cell.length_a   1.000
_cell.length_b   1.000
_cell.length_c   1.000
_cell.angle_alpha   90.00
_cell.angle_beta   90.00
_cell.angle_gamma   90.00
#
_symmetry.space_group_name_H-M   'P 1'
#
loop_
_entity.id
_entity.type
_entity.pdbx_description
1 polymer ?
#
loop_
_entity_poly.entity_id
_entity_poly.type
_entity_poly.pdbx_seq_one_letter_code
_entity_poly.pdbx_strand_id
1 'polypeptide(L)'
;MSAPTRLAIIVGIFVSVLTGWAIGGYFGAATGLAVGMVCGVIRWRGQPLWSWLNLWLRRNQPIEWTEPRTVANDRAGGGVRFQDGVAVAAVQLLGKAHTPTLFTGSTTTVTENAFDLTDLQALLRQSLGLQVESLSVVSAGARRRSTGDYPRVYDTLIGTPPYAGQRETWLVVRICALENAEALQGRASVGTAALAAAQRICSAMRQQGIRAKVATATDIVEMERRLGRSALQVLNRRWRSVRGDGGWLTTYWYRPGNITGEKLAQAWSMRADGITQNTTLFGDGTAAATLTVRSGQPPTAPPSTMLQTLPGEQAQAVAANLCGPRPALRGIRRGSLTGPLVVPIGPSGVLLGKVGGGNRLMLPLDDPGEFSRVHIAADDSLAKRIVVRLAGAGERVTVHTRNLQRWASVRMPDIAVSDQAKPVSGTTVSIVDGTLTPAPRPNTLISVGDPDTPYRGGANVVVTQKGPATIEVTAAGQVHTVEVELFRAENRYVSSEPVSLRSAELETVDTP
;
A
#
# COMPACT_ATOMS: atom_id res chain seq x y z
N MET A 1 -6.00 22.71 -23.19
CA MET A 1 -6.26 23.94 -22.41
C MET A 1 -7.75 24.11 -22.34
N SER A 2 -8.32 24.28 -21.15
CA SER A 2 -9.75 24.52 -21.01
C SER A 2 -10.10 25.93 -21.53
N ALA A 3 -11.34 26.11 -22.01
CA ALA A 3 -11.86 27.41 -22.46
C ALA A 3 -11.64 28.55 -21.45
N PRO A 4 -11.92 28.38 -20.13
CA PRO A 4 -11.71 29.44 -19.15
C PRO A 4 -10.23 29.80 -18.95
N THR A 5 -9.31 28.84 -19.04
CA THR A 5 -7.86 29.15 -18.95
C THR A 5 -7.39 29.94 -20.18
N ARG A 6 -7.93 29.65 -21.37
CA ARG A 6 -7.61 30.42 -22.58
C ARG A 6 -8.11 31.86 -22.45
N LEU A 7 -9.35 32.04 -21.98
CA LEU A 7 -9.93 33.37 -21.73
C LEU A 7 -9.11 34.16 -20.71
N ALA A 8 -8.74 33.54 -19.59
CA ALA A 8 -7.94 34.19 -18.55
C ALA A 8 -6.54 34.61 -19.06
N ILE A 9 -5.92 33.82 -19.93
CA ILE A 9 -4.63 34.19 -20.54
C ILE A 9 -4.81 35.37 -21.50
N ILE A 10 -5.85 35.36 -22.34
CA ILE A 10 -6.12 36.46 -23.28
C ILE A 10 -6.38 37.76 -22.52
N VAL A 11 -7.25 37.73 -21.50
CA VAL A 11 -7.54 38.88 -20.65
C VAL A 11 -6.28 39.33 -19.90
N GLY A 12 -5.49 38.40 -19.36
CA GLY A 12 -4.24 38.71 -18.66
C GLY A 12 -3.20 39.39 -19.55
N ILE A 13 -3.05 38.94 -20.80
CA ILE A 13 -2.19 39.58 -21.80
C ILE A 13 -2.72 40.98 -22.12
N PHE A 14 -4.02 41.11 -22.38
CA PHE A 14 -4.64 42.39 -22.70
C PHE A 14 -4.47 43.44 -21.58
N VAL A 15 -4.68 43.04 -20.33
CA VAL A 15 -4.47 43.90 -19.16
C VAL A 15 -2.98 44.26 -19.01
N SER A 16 -2.07 43.30 -19.20
CA SER A 16 -0.63 43.57 -19.11
C SER A 16 -0.14 44.55 -20.17
N VAL A 17 -0.69 44.46 -21.40
CA VAL A 17 -0.43 45.42 -22.48
C VAL A 17 -0.99 46.80 -22.15
N LEU A 18 -2.23 46.89 -21.68
CA LEU A 18 -2.86 48.16 -21.29
C LEU A 18 -2.11 48.85 -20.14
N THR A 19 -1.76 48.10 -19.09
CA THR A 19 -1.01 48.63 -17.94
C THR A 19 0.40 49.04 -18.36
N GLY A 20 1.06 48.24 -19.20
CA GLY A 20 2.36 48.58 -19.77
C GLY A 20 2.29 49.86 -20.61
N TRP A 21 1.27 49.98 -21.45
CA TRP A 21 1.04 51.18 -22.28
C TRP A 21 0.82 52.44 -21.44
N ALA A 22 0.02 52.34 -20.37
CA ALA A 22 -0.26 53.45 -19.47
C ALA A 22 0.99 53.97 -18.74
N ILE A 23 1.95 53.10 -18.42
CA ILE A 23 3.17 53.47 -17.67
C ILE A 23 4.28 53.95 -18.60
N GLY A 24 4.45 53.34 -19.78
CA GLY A 24 5.63 53.54 -20.63
C GLY A 24 5.36 53.71 -22.12
N GLY A 25 4.12 54.01 -22.51
CA GLY A 25 3.74 54.18 -23.92
C GLY A 25 3.99 52.92 -24.75
N TYR A 26 4.45 53.07 -26.00
CA TYR A 26 4.66 51.92 -26.91
C TYR A 26 5.70 50.91 -26.39
N PHE A 27 6.79 51.37 -25.77
CA PHE A 27 7.79 50.48 -25.17
C PHE A 27 7.23 49.71 -23.97
N GLY A 28 6.41 50.37 -23.15
CA GLY A 28 5.70 49.72 -22.05
C GLY A 28 4.66 48.70 -22.52
N ALA A 29 3.93 48.99 -23.60
CA ALA A 29 2.99 48.06 -24.23
C ALA A 29 3.69 46.82 -24.78
N ALA A 30 4.82 47.00 -25.48
CA ALA A 30 5.64 45.91 -26.00
C ALA A 30 6.19 45.03 -24.87
N THR A 31 6.66 45.64 -23.77
CA THR A 31 7.12 44.92 -22.57
C THR A 31 5.98 44.16 -21.90
N GLY A 32 4.81 44.78 -21.76
CA GLY A 32 3.60 44.14 -21.22
C GLY A 32 3.12 42.95 -22.06
N LEU A 33 3.20 43.06 -23.39
CA LEU A 33 2.91 41.97 -24.31
C LEU A 33 3.91 40.81 -24.13
N ALA A 34 5.21 41.13 -24.08
CA ALA A 34 6.26 40.13 -23.91
C ALA A 34 6.10 39.39 -22.57
N VAL A 35 5.93 40.11 -21.45
CA VAL A 35 5.71 39.52 -20.12
C VAL A 35 4.42 38.71 -20.07
N GLY A 36 3.32 39.24 -20.63
CA GLY A 36 2.04 38.54 -20.70
C GLY A 36 2.14 37.22 -21.48
N MET A 37 2.85 37.24 -22.62
CA MET A 37 3.06 36.06 -23.46
C MET A 37 3.98 35.04 -22.76
N VAL A 38 5.06 35.50 -22.12
CA VAL A 38 5.96 34.64 -21.31
C VAL A 38 5.21 33.98 -20.16
N CYS A 39 4.45 34.75 -19.36
CA CYS A 39 3.74 34.22 -18.20
C CYS A 39 2.53 33.35 -18.55
N GLY A 40 1.84 33.67 -19.65
CA GLY A 40 0.60 33.01 -20.07
C GLY A 40 0.80 31.82 -21.00
N VAL A 41 1.73 31.91 -21.95
CA VAL A 41 1.89 30.95 -23.06
C VAL A 41 3.07 30.01 -22.85
N ILE A 42 4.20 30.50 -22.31
CA ILE A 42 5.38 29.65 -22.11
C ILE A 42 5.10 28.67 -20.99
N ARG A 43 5.17 27.38 -21.35
CA ARG A 43 4.99 26.28 -20.41
C ARG A 43 6.34 25.83 -19.89
N TRP A 44 6.65 26.16 -18.64
CA TRP A 44 7.81 25.61 -17.97
C TRP A 44 7.45 24.29 -17.28
N ARG A 45 8.14 23.20 -17.66
CA ARG A 45 7.89 21.82 -17.19
C ARG A 45 6.42 21.39 -17.31
N GLY A 46 5.77 21.78 -18.42
CA GLY A 46 4.41 21.37 -18.75
C GLY A 46 3.28 22.20 -18.12
N GLN A 47 3.59 23.22 -17.30
CA GLN A 47 2.61 24.16 -16.75
C GLN A 47 2.99 25.63 -17.03
N PRO A 48 2.01 26.53 -17.17
CA PRO A 48 2.28 27.96 -17.34
C PRO A 48 2.83 28.58 -16.04
N LEU A 49 3.62 29.66 -16.16
CA LEU A 49 4.32 30.29 -15.02
C LEU A 49 3.37 30.77 -13.90
N TRP A 50 2.19 31.28 -14.24
CA TRP A 50 1.19 31.67 -13.24
C TRP A 50 0.72 30.50 -12.36
N SER A 51 0.73 29.27 -12.90
CA SER A 51 0.36 28.08 -12.13
C SER A 51 1.39 27.81 -11.04
N TRP A 52 2.68 27.98 -11.36
CA TRP A 52 3.77 27.87 -10.41
C TRP A 52 3.69 28.93 -9.31
N LEU A 53 3.35 30.17 -9.67
CA LEU A 53 3.12 31.24 -8.70
C LEU A 53 1.97 30.89 -7.75
N ASN A 54 0.84 30.38 -8.27
CA ASN A 54 -0.28 29.97 -7.43
C ASN A 54 0.08 28.78 -6.51
N LEU A 55 0.85 27.79 -6.99
CA LEU A 55 1.36 26.72 -6.15
C LEU A 55 2.27 27.24 -5.04
N TRP A 56 3.12 28.22 -5.37
CA TRP A 56 3.98 28.88 -4.39
C TRP A 56 3.19 29.66 -3.34
N LEU A 57 2.16 30.41 -3.73
CA LEU A 57 1.28 31.14 -2.80
C LEU A 57 0.48 30.19 -1.89
N ARG A 58 0.04 29.03 -2.43
CA ARG A 58 -0.74 28.04 -1.67
C ARG A 58 0.09 27.10 -0.81
N ARG A 59 1.42 27.15 -0.88
CA ARG A 59 2.31 26.19 -0.19
C ARG A 59 2.06 26.12 1.33
N ASN A 60 1.73 27.27 1.92
CA ASN A 60 1.51 27.43 3.36
C ASN A 60 0.04 27.30 3.79
N GLN A 61 -0.89 27.06 2.86
CA GLN A 61 -2.29 26.86 3.23
C GLN A 61 -2.46 25.52 3.96
N PRO A 62 -2.93 25.51 5.22
CA PRO A 62 -3.13 24.28 5.94
C PRO A 62 -4.20 23.42 5.27
N ILE A 63 -4.04 22.10 5.33
CA ILE A 63 -5.07 21.14 4.90
C ILE A 63 -5.69 20.61 6.19
N GLU A 64 -6.77 21.25 6.63
CA GLU A 64 -7.53 20.85 7.82
C GLU A 64 -8.69 19.97 7.40
N TRP A 65 -8.86 18.82 8.05
CA TRP A 65 -10.01 17.95 7.80
C TRP A 65 -10.82 17.75 9.05
N THR A 66 -12.13 17.65 8.85
CA THR A 66 -13.07 17.23 9.89
C THR A 66 -12.81 15.78 10.29
N GLU A 67 -13.16 15.43 11.52
CA GLU A 67 -13.07 14.04 11.96
C GLU A 67 -14.17 13.18 11.31
N PRO A 68 -13.87 11.92 10.94
CA PRO A 68 -14.89 10.99 10.48
C PRO A 68 -15.92 10.76 11.59
N ARG A 69 -17.20 10.73 11.22
CA ARG A 69 -18.30 10.46 12.14
C ARG A 69 -18.88 9.08 11.87
N THR A 70 -19.31 8.40 12.91
CA THR A 70 -20.07 7.16 12.77
C THR A 70 -21.50 7.50 12.35
N VAL A 71 -21.89 6.98 11.20
CA VAL A 71 -23.26 7.04 10.67
C VAL A 71 -23.82 5.63 10.70
N ALA A 72 -25.13 5.50 10.91
CA ALA A 72 -25.82 4.22 10.83
C ALA A 72 -26.74 4.21 9.60
N ASN A 73 -26.77 3.07 8.90
CA ASN A 73 -27.75 2.78 7.86
C ASN A 73 -28.14 1.30 7.99
N ASP A 74 -29.44 1.00 7.96
CA ASP A 74 -29.97 -0.37 8.09
C ASP A 74 -29.42 -1.15 9.30
N ARG A 75 -29.34 -0.48 10.46
CA ARG A 75 -28.78 -1.00 11.72
C ARG A 75 -27.29 -1.37 11.67
N ALA A 76 -26.59 -1.07 10.58
CA ALA A 76 -25.15 -1.21 10.45
C ALA A 76 -24.45 0.16 10.47
N GLY A 77 -23.44 0.29 11.32
CA GLY A 77 -22.62 1.50 11.43
C GLY A 77 -21.48 1.54 10.42
N GLY A 78 -21.06 2.74 10.03
CA GLY A 78 -19.83 2.96 9.26
C GLY A 78 -19.31 4.39 9.44
N GLY A 79 -18.02 4.58 9.20
CA GLY A 79 -17.35 5.87 9.25
C GLY A 79 -17.60 6.66 7.97
N VAL A 80 -18.04 7.91 8.12
CA VAL A 80 -18.21 8.84 7.01
C VAL A 80 -17.62 10.18 7.40
N ARG A 81 -16.84 10.78 6.49
CA ARG A 81 -16.39 12.17 6.61
C ARG A 81 -17.20 13.04 5.67
N PHE A 82 -17.74 14.15 6.16
CA PHE A 82 -18.35 15.17 5.33
C PHE A 82 -17.53 16.45 5.40
N GLN A 83 -17.09 16.95 4.25
CA GLN A 83 -16.29 18.16 4.15
C GLN A 83 -16.36 18.76 2.74
N ASP A 84 -16.38 20.09 2.64
CA ASP A 84 -16.38 20.83 1.37
C ASP A 84 -17.47 20.36 0.39
N GLY A 85 -18.64 19.98 0.92
CA GLY A 85 -19.75 19.45 0.13
C GLY A 85 -19.57 18.02 -0.36
N VAL A 86 -18.53 17.30 0.08
CA VAL A 86 -18.25 15.91 -0.30
C VAL A 86 -18.39 14.99 0.90
N ALA A 87 -19.21 13.94 0.78
CA ALA A 87 -19.25 12.82 1.71
C ALA A 87 -18.28 11.73 1.25
N VAL A 88 -17.44 11.26 2.16
CA VAL A 88 -16.41 10.26 1.89
C VAL A 88 -16.55 9.08 2.84
N ALA A 89 -16.61 7.88 2.28
CA ALA A 89 -16.61 6.62 3.01
C ALA A 89 -15.48 5.72 2.50
N ALA A 90 -15.00 4.81 3.36
CA ALA A 90 -13.97 3.85 2.99
C ALA A 90 -14.46 2.40 3.13
N VAL A 91 -14.00 1.53 2.24
CA VAL A 91 -14.20 0.08 2.30
C VAL A 91 -12.84 -0.59 2.25
N GLN A 92 -12.52 -1.40 3.25
CA GLN A 92 -11.32 -2.22 3.26
C GLN A 92 -11.56 -3.48 2.42
N LEU A 93 -10.65 -3.78 1.50
CA LEU A 93 -10.63 -5.05 0.77
C LEU A 93 -9.65 -6.00 1.48
N LEU A 94 -10.19 -7.08 2.02
CA LEU A 94 -9.44 -8.10 2.75
C LEU A 94 -9.00 -9.24 1.82
N GLY A 95 -9.69 -9.41 0.69
CA GLY A 95 -9.33 -10.43 -0.30
C GLY A 95 -9.67 -11.85 0.16
N LYS A 96 -8.97 -12.83 -0.39
CA LYS A 96 -9.08 -14.25 -0.08
C LYS A 96 -7.99 -14.67 0.89
N ALA A 97 -8.36 -15.37 1.96
CA ALA A 97 -7.42 -15.78 3.01
C ALA A 97 -6.37 -16.75 2.45
N HIS A 98 -5.12 -16.62 2.90
CA HIS A 98 -4.03 -17.57 2.63
C HIS A 98 -3.86 -17.95 1.15
N THR A 99 -4.20 -17.05 0.23
CA THR A 99 -4.10 -17.33 -1.21
C THR A 99 -2.66 -17.13 -1.67
N PRO A 100 -2.05 -18.13 -2.33
CA PRO A 100 -0.66 -18.04 -2.74
C PRO A 100 -0.43 -16.98 -3.83
N THR A 101 0.81 -16.52 -3.91
CA THR A 101 1.33 -15.73 -5.03
C THR A 101 2.47 -16.49 -5.69
N LEU A 102 2.35 -16.73 -7.00
CA LEU A 102 3.36 -17.38 -7.81
C LEU A 102 4.21 -16.35 -8.53
N PHE A 103 5.52 -16.56 -8.53
CA PHE A 103 6.45 -15.82 -9.36
C PHE A 103 6.69 -16.62 -10.64
N THR A 104 6.22 -16.07 -11.75
CA THR A 104 6.38 -16.62 -13.09
C THR A 104 7.55 -15.90 -13.76
N GLY A 105 8.67 -16.60 -13.95
CA GLY A 105 9.91 -16.00 -14.41
C GLY A 105 10.49 -14.96 -13.44
N SER A 106 11.18 -13.95 -13.98
CA SER A 106 11.96 -12.99 -13.16
C SER A 106 11.24 -11.65 -12.87
N THR A 107 10.12 -11.37 -13.56
CA THR A 107 9.51 -10.03 -13.58
C THR A 107 7.99 -10.03 -13.38
N THR A 108 7.34 -11.20 -13.32
CA THR A 108 5.88 -11.28 -13.22
C THR A 108 5.43 -12.09 -12.02
N THR A 109 4.29 -11.70 -11.47
CA THR A 109 3.66 -12.39 -10.34
C THR A 109 2.19 -12.60 -10.63
N VAL A 110 1.67 -13.75 -10.22
CA VAL A 110 0.29 -14.17 -10.46
C VAL A 110 -0.32 -14.60 -9.14
N THR A 111 -1.51 -14.11 -8.84
CA THR A 111 -2.29 -14.52 -7.68
C THR A 111 -3.78 -14.46 -8.01
N GLU A 112 -4.55 -15.40 -7.45
CA GLU A 112 -6.01 -15.39 -7.54
C GLU A 112 -6.66 -14.39 -6.56
N ASN A 113 -5.86 -13.83 -5.64
CA ASN A 113 -6.29 -12.77 -4.73
C ASN A 113 -6.10 -11.40 -5.40
N ALA A 114 -6.86 -11.17 -6.46
CA ALA A 114 -6.84 -9.95 -7.23
C ALA A 114 -8.27 -9.62 -7.71
N PHE A 115 -8.46 -8.40 -8.17
CA PHE A 115 -9.73 -7.97 -8.77
C PHE A 115 -9.48 -7.03 -9.94
N ASP A 116 -10.42 -6.96 -10.87
CA ASP A 116 -10.35 -6.02 -11.98
C ASP A 116 -10.95 -4.67 -11.55
N LEU A 117 -10.15 -3.61 -11.65
CA LEU A 117 -10.60 -2.25 -11.39
C LEU A 117 -11.72 -1.80 -12.33
N THR A 118 -11.78 -2.32 -13.55
CA THR A 118 -12.81 -1.95 -14.53
C THR A 118 -14.22 -2.37 -14.08
N ASP A 119 -14.34 -3.44 -13.28
CA ASP A 119 -15.62 -3.88 -12.72
C ASP A 119 -16.25 -2.84 -11.77
N LEU A 120 -15.42 -1.99 -11.16
CA LEU A 120 -15.89 -0.94 -10.28
C LEU A 120 -16.57 0.21 -11.03
N GLN A 121 -16.40 0.31 -12.35
CA GLN A 121 -16.97 1.40 -13.16
C GLN A 121 -18.51 1.42 -13.06
N ALA A 122 -19.14 0.24 -13.06
CA ALA A 122 -20.59 0.11 -12.90
C ALA A 122 -21.06 0.60 -11.52
N LEU A 123 -20.21 0.46 -10.49
CA LEU A 123 -20.49 0.89 -9.12
C LEU A 123 -20.31 2.40 -8.92
N LEU A 124 -19.90 3.17 -9.93
CA LEU A 124 -19.92 4.63 -9.83
C LEU A 124 -21.33 5.21 -9.96
N ARG A 125 -22.25 4.45 -10.57
CA ARG A 125 -23.68 4.78 -10.63
C ARG A 125 -24.42 3.91 -9.62
N GLN A 126 -25.14 4.57 -8.75
CA GLN A 126 -25.83 3.96 -7.62
C GLN A 126 -27.35 4.08 -7.82
N SER A 127 -28.12 3.33 -7.04
CA SER A 127 -29.59 3.34 -7.12
C SER A 127 -30.16 4.74 -6.92
N LEU A 128 -31.34 4.97 -7.51
CA LEU A 128 -32.09 6.23 -7.41
C LEU A 128 -31.24 7.45 -7.83
N GLY A 129 -30.49 7.32 -8.93
CA GLY A 129 -29.76 8.42 -9.55
C GLY A 129 -28.52 8.92 -8.80
N LEU A 130 -28.11 8.30 -7.70
CA LEU A 130 -26.93 8.71 -6.95
C LEU A 130 -25.65 8.40 -7.76
N GLN A 131 -24.76 9.37 -7.87
CA GLN A 131 -23.49 9.27 -8.58
C GLN A 131 -22.32 9.46 -7.62
N VAL A 132 -21.36 8.53 -7.72
CA VAL A 132 -20.07 8.63 -7.03
C VAL A 132 -19.17 9.52 -7.90
N GLU A 133 -18.71 10.64 -7.36
CA GLU A 133 -17.80 11.59 -8.04
C GLU A 133 -16.51 10.88 -8.44
N SER A 134 -15.95 10.12 -7.50
CA SER A 134 -14.75 9.33 -7.74
C SER A 134 -14.63 8.15 -6.76
N LEU A 135 -14.01 7.09 -7.25
CA LEU A 135 -13.68 5.89 -6.48
C LEU A 135 -12.18 5.65 -6.57
N SER A 136 -11.46 5.85 -5.47
CA SER A 136 -10.02 5.61 -5.40
C SER A 136 -9.72 4.24 -4.82
N VAL A 137 -8.89 3.47 -5.52
CA VAL A 137 -8.33 2.22 -5.03
C VAL A 137 -6.91 2.48 -4.55
N VAL A 138 -6.73 2.44 -3.25
CA VAL A 138 -5.49 2.76 -2.56
C VAL A 138 -4.89 1.47 -2.02
N SER A 139 -3.81 1.00 -2.64
CA SER A 139 -3.02 -0.13 -2.15
C SER A 139 -1.74 0.39 -1.51
N ALA A 140 -1.54 0.11 -0.23
CA ALA A 140 -0.40 0.59 0.53
C ALA A 140 0.32 -0.54 1.24
N GLY A 141 1.65 -0.47 1.31
CA GLY A 141 2.43 -1.57 1.83
C GLY A 141 3.92 -1.42 1.62
N ALA A 142 4.64 -2.52 1.79
CA ALA A 142 6.08 -2.61 1.54
C ALA A 142 6.46 -4.03 1.12
N ARG A 143 7.55 -4.16 0.37
CA ARG A 143 8.15 -5.45 0.03
C ARG A 143 8.77 -6.16 1.24
N ARG A 144 9.29 -5.37 2.18
CA ARG A 144 9.98 -5.85 3.37
C ARG A 144 9.77 -4.89 4.53
N ARG A 145 10.07 -5.37 5.74
CA ARG A 145 10.25 -4.51 6.90
C ARG A 145 11.33 -3.45 6.64
N SER A 146 11.12 -2.21 7.08
CA SER A 146 12.09 -1.11 6.93
C SER A 146 13.26 -1.19 7.92
N THR A 147 13.08 -1.86 9.06
CA THR A 147 14.05 -2.04 10.15
C THR A 147 14.77 -3.37 10.07
N GLY A 148 16.00 -3.43 10.62
CA GLY A 148 16.81 -4.65 10.68
C GLY A 148 17.58 -4.98 9.39
N ASP A 149 18.63 -5.80 9.54
CA ASP A 149 19.50 -6.16 8.41
C ASP A 149 18.94 -7.30 7.57
N TYR A 150 18.33 -8.31 8.20
CA TYR A 150 17.80 -9.47 7.49
C TYR A 150 16.73 -9.12 6.44
N PRO A 151 15.74 -8.23 6.70
CA PRO A 151 14.75 -7.87 5.70
C PRO A 151 15.36 -7.33 4.39
N ARG A 152 16.48 -6.60 4.45
CA ARG A 152 17.21 -6.12 3.25
C ARG A 152 17.85 -7.25 2.47
N VAL A 153 18.45 -8.21 3.18
CA VAL A 153 19.02 -9.42 2.58
C VAL A 153 17.91 -10.26 1.96
N TYR A 154 16.81 -10.47 2.67
CA TYR A 154 15.65 -11.23 2.21
C TYR A 154 15.04 -10.67 0.91
N ASP A 155 14.82 -9.36 0.83
CA ASP A 155 14.35 -8.71 -0.41
C ASP A 155 15.35 -8.88 -1.58
N THR A 156 16.65 -8.94 -1.29
CA THR A 156 17.68 -9.22 -2.30
C THR A 156 17.63 -10.67 -2.78
N LEU A 157 17.36 -11.63 -1.89
CA LEU A 157 17.20 -13.06 -2.20
C LEU A 157 15.94 -13.34 -3.03
N ILE A 158 14.88 -12.56 -2.83
CA ILE A 158 13.68 -12.65 -3.67
C ILE A 158 13.95 -12.07 -5.06
N GLY A 159 14.67 -10.94 -5.15
CA GLY A 159 15.03 -10.34 -6.45
C GLY A 159 14.00 -9.34 -6.94
N THR A 160 13.80 -9.24 -8.25
CA THR A 160 12.99 -8.19 -8.90
C THR A 160 11.49 -8.44 -9.13
N PRO A 161 10.90 -9.63 -8.92
CA PRO A 161 9.46 -9.80 -9.13
C PRO A 161 8.63 -8.81 -8.31
N PRO A 162 7.53 -8.26 -8.84
CA PRO A 162 6.66 -7.35 -8.10
C PRO A 162 5.87 -8.11 -7.02
N TYR A 163 6.25 -7.90 -5.76
CA TYR A 163 5.59 -8.54 -4.62
C TYR A 163 5.40 -7.55 -3.47
N ALA A 164 4.58 -7.90 -2.49
CA ALA A 164 4.43 -7.13 -1.27
C ALA A 164 4.51 -8.05 -0.06
N GLY A 165 5.48 -7.84 0.83
CA GLY A 165 5.51 -8.55 2.11
C GLY A 165 4.33 -8.16 2.99
N GLN A 166 3.98 -6.87 2.98
CA GLN A 166 2.77 -6.31 3.58
C GLN A 166 2.03 -5.47 2.53
N ARG A 167 0.72 -5.65 2.41
CA ARG A 167 -0.14 -4.80 1.58
C ARG A 167 -1.57 -4.78 2.10
N GLU A 168 -2.09 -3.58 2.31
CA GLU A 168 -3.50 -3.31 2.56
C GLU A 168 -4.12 -2.60 1.37
N THR A 169 -5.39 -2.87 1.07
CA THR A 169 -6.11 -2.28 -0.05
C THR A 169 -7.42 -1.66 0.43
N TRP A 170 -7.66 -0.41 0.04
CA TRP A 170 -8.81 0.38 0.45
C TRP A 170 -9.51 0.97 -0.77
N LEU A 171 -10.83 0.97 -0.76
CA LEU A 171 -11.66 1.77 -1.66
C LEU A 171 -12.10 3.03 -0.93
N VAL A 172 -11.82 4.20 -1.48
CA VAL A 172 -12.30 5.49 -0.98
C VAL A 172 -13.38 6.02 -1.92
N VAL A 173 -14.62 6.05 -1.43
CA VAL A 173 -15.83 6.42 -2.17
C VAL A 173 -16.13 7.88 -1.87
N ARG A 174 -16.19 8.74 -2.89
CA ARG A 174 -16.49 10.18 -2.73
C ARG A 174 -17.78 10.55 -3.45
N ILE A 175 -18.70 11.18 -2.74
CA ILE A 175 -19.99 11.64 -3.25
C ILE A 175 -20.11 13.14 -3.05
N CYS A 176 -20.25 13.89 -4.15
CA CYS A 176 -20.48 15.32 -4.12
C CYS A 176 -21.96 15.62 -3.87
N ALA A 177 -22.27 16.39 -2.82
CA ALA A 177 -23.65 16.69 -2.42
C ALA A 177 -24.37 17.56 -3.47
N LEU A 178 -23.68 18.54 -4.04
CA LEU A 178 -24.29 19.48 -4.99
C LEU A 178 -24.66 18.80 -6.31
N GLU A 179 -23.78 17.96 -6.84
CA GLU A 179 -24.04 17.18 -8.07
C GLU A 179 -25.15 16.14 -7.88
N ASN A 180 -25.43 15.75 -6.63
CA ASN A 180 -26.44 14.75 -6.27
C ASN A 180 -27.67 15.35 -5.59
N ALA A 181 -27.91 16.65 -5.71
CA ALA A 181 -28.97 17.34 -4.96
C ALA A 181 -30.34 16.68 -5.12
N GLU A 182 -30.76 16.36 -6.35
CA GLU A 182 -32.02 15.68 -6.65
C GLU A 182 -32.08 14.27 -6.03
N ALA A 183 -31.03 13.48 -6.23
CA ALA A 183 -30.94 12.13 -5.69
C ALA A 183 -30.97 12.13 -4.16
N LEU A 184 -30.51 13.20 -3.51
CA LEU A 184 -30.44 13.31 -2.05
C LEU A 184 -31.76 13.77 -1.40
N GLN A 185 -32.72 14.33 -2.15
CA GLN A 185 -33.99 14.84 -1.60
C GLN A 185 -34.78 13.78 -0.82
N GLY A 186 -34.77 12.53 -1.29
CA GLY A 186 -35.47 11.41 -0.65
C GLY A 186 -34.66 10.67 0.43
N ARG A 187 -33.49 11.19 0.85
CA ARG A 187 -32.58 10.51 1.78
C ARG A 187 -32.39 11.31 3.06
N ALA A 188 -32.22 10.61 4.18
CA ALA A 188 -32.08 11.24 5.50
C ALA A 188 -30.87 12.19 5.60
N SER A 189 -29.74 11.83 5.00
CA SER A 189 -28.55 12.68 4.92
C SER A 189 -27.59 12.25 3.81
N VAL A 190 -26.67 13.13 3.42
CA VAL A 190 -25.55 12.79 2.52
C VAL A 190 -24.66 11.72 3.13
N GLY A 191 -24.46 11.74 4.45
CA GLY A 191 -23.67 10.74 5.16
C GLY A 191 -24.27 9.33 5.07
N THR A 192 -25.58 9.21 5.29
CA THR A 192 -26.30 7.94 5.14
C THR A 192 -26.28 7.45 3.69
N ALA A 193 -26.35 8.36 2.71
CA ALA A 193 -26.26 8.02 1.29
C ALA A 193 -24.87 7.46 0.92
N ALA A 194 -23.80 8.09 1.43
CA ALA A 194 -22.43 7.61 1.24
C ALA A 194 -22.18 6.26 1.91
N LEU A 195 -22.70 6.06 3.13
CA LEU A 195 -22.64 4.77 3.81
C LEU A 195 -23.39 3.68 3.03
N ALA A 196 -24.61 3.96 2.56
CA ALA A 196 -25.39 3.02 1.76
C ALA A 196 -24.69 2.66 0.43
N ALA A 197 -24.01 3.61 -0.21
CA ALA A 197 -23.20 3.34 -1.39
C ALA A 197 -22.00 2.43 -1.05
N ALA A 198 -21.28 2.73 0.05
CA ALA A 198 -20.17 1.90 0.51
C ALA A 198 -20.61 0.47 0.90
N GLN A 199 -21.76 0.31 1.54
CA GLN A 199 -22.35 -1.00 1.87
C GLN A 199 -22.70 -1.81 0.60
N ARG A 200 -23.23 -1.16 -0.43
CA ARG A 200 -23.52 -1.82 -1.72
C ARG A 200 -22.25 -2.19 -2.48
N ILE A 201 -21.24 -1.32 -2.50
CA ILE A 201 -19.91 -1.64 -3.06
C ILE A 201 -19.31 -2.84 -2.31
N CYS A 202 -19.33 -2.82 -0.98
CA CYS A 202 -18.87 -3.93 -0.14
C CYS A 202 -19.61 -5.24 -0.48
N SER A 203 -20.92 -5.19 -0.66
CA SER A 203 -21.74 -6.35 -1.03
C SER A 203 -21.40 -6.86 -2.44
N ALA A 204 -21.19 -5.97 -3.41
CA ALA A 204 -20.75 -6.33 -4.76
C ALA A 204 -19.38 -7.02 -4.75
N MET A 205 -18.42 -6.51 -3.96
CA MET A 205 -17.11 -7.16 -3.80
C MET A 205 -17.25 -8.58 -3.22
N ARG A 206 -18.11 -8.75 -2.22
CA ARG A 206 -18.39 -10.07 -1.62
C ARG A 206 -19.04 -11.03 -2.62
N GLN A 207 -19.93 -10.55 -3.49
CA GLN A 207 -20.51 -11.36 -4.57
C GLN A 207 -19.46 -11.85 -5.57
N GLN A 208 -18.38 -11.09 -5.77
CA GLN A 208 -17.22 -11.49 -6.57
C GLN A 208 -16.23 -12.40 -5.79
N GLY A 209 -16.58 -12.83 -4.57
CA GLY A 209 -15.72 -13.68 -3.74
C GLY A 209 -14.58 -12.91 -3.04
N ILE A 210 -14.63 -11.58 -2.99
CA ILE A 210 -13.64 -10.73 -2.32
C ILE A 210 -14.21 -10.34 -0.95
N ARG A 211 -13.57 -10.77 0.14
CA ARG A 211 -13.96 -10.31 1.48
C ARG A 211 -13.69 -8.81 1.60
N ALA A 212 -14.69 -8.08 2.06
CA ALA A 212 -14.64 -6.62 2.22
C ALA A 212 -15.40 -6.19 3.48
N LYS A 213 -14.99 -5.05 4.06
CA LYS A 213 -15.60 -4.45 5.25
C LYS A 213 -15.72 -2.94 5.07
N VAL A 214 -16.88 -2.36 5.40
CA VAL A 214 -17.02 -0.90 5.48
C VAL A 214 -16.22 -0.40 6.69
N ALA A 215 -15.37 0.60 6.48
CA ALA A 215 -14.52 1.16 7.52
C ALA A 215 -15.36 1.86 8.59
N THR A 216 -15.02 1.67 9.86
CA THR A 216 -15.50 2.51 10.95
C THR A 216 -14.79 3.88 10.95
N ALA A 217 -15.27 4.83 11.76
CA ALA A 217 -14.58 6.11 11.93
C ALA A 217 -13.13 5.92 12.44
N THR A 218 -12.94 4.98 13.38
CA THR A 218 -11.62 4.60 13.90
C THR A 218 -10.74 3.95 12.83
N ASP A 219 -11.31 3.04 12.02
CA ASP A 219 -10.57 2.41 10.91
C ASP A 219 -10.06 3.47 9.92
N ILE A 220 -10.87 4.50 9.61
CA ILE A 220 -10.46 5.62 8.75
C ILE A 220 -9.29 6.39 9.36
N VAL A 221 -9.36 6.75 10.65
CA VAL A 221 -8.27 7.49 11.32
C VAL A 221 -6.97 6.69 11.32
N GLU A 222 -7.04 5.39 11.61
CA GLU A 222 -5.87 4.53 11.65
C GLU A 222 -5.27 4.29 10.25
N MET A 223 -6.12 4.09 9.23
CA MET A 223 -5.70 4.05 7.83
C MET A 223 -4.95 5.34 7.46
N GLU A 224 -5.51 6.51 7.78
CA GLU A 224 -4.89 7.79 7.45
C GLU A 224 -3.56 8.01 8.15
N ARG A 225 -3.46 7.58 9.42
CA ARG A 225 -2.21 7.60 10.18
C ARG A 225 -1.12 6.80 9.45
N ARG A 226 -1.43 5.58 8.98
CA ARG A 226 -0.49 4.72 8.24
C ARG A 226 -0.09 5.29 6.87
N LEU A 227 -1.04 5.90 6.17
CA LEU A 227 -0.84 6.46 4.82
C LEU A 227 -0.15 7.84 4.78
N GLY A 228 0.03 8.49 5.94
CA GLY A 228 0.82 9.72 6.06
C GLY A 228 0.03 10.98 6.40
N ARG A 229 -1.02 10.89 7.23
CA ARG A 229 -1.77 12.06 7.75
C ARG A 229 -0.88 13.16 8.32
N SER A 230 0.19 12.80 9.06
CA SER A 230 1.13 13.77 9.64
C SER A 230 1.89 14.58 8.59
N ALA A 231 2.06 14.04 7.38
CA ALA A 231 2.75 14.71 6.29
C ALA A 231 1.96 15.89 5.67
N LEU A 232 0.69 16.06 6.05
CA LEU A 232 -0.14 17.17 5.59
C LEU A 232 0.15 18.48 6.34
N GLN A 233 0.81 18.43 7.50
CA GLN A 233 1.17 19.62 8.27
C GLN A 233 2.11 20.52 7.46
N VAL A 234 1.92 21.85 7.55
CA VAL A 234 2.66 22.83 6.73
C VAL A 234 4.17 22.75 6.95
N LEU A 235 4.61 22.54 8.20
CA LEU A 235 6.03 22.41 8.57
C LEU A 235 6.72 21.22 7.89
N ASN A 236 5.96 20.19 7.54
CA ASN A 236 6.48 18.97 6.93
C ASN A 236 6.60 19.06 5.41
N ARG A 237 6.15 20.17 4.80
CA ARG A 237 6.07 20.30 3.34
C ARG A 237 7.39 20.78 2.76
N ARG A 238 7.82 20.12 1.69
CA ARG A 238 8.85 20.63 0.77
C ARG A 238 8.28 20.68 -0.64
N TRP A 239 9.02 21.35 -1.52
CA TRP A 239 8.60 21.49 -2.91
C TRP A 239 8.53 20.15 -3.65
N ARG A 240 9.42 19.20 -3.36
CA ARG A 240 9.51 17.91 -4.09
C ARG A 240 9.15 16.69 -3.25
N SER A 241 8.90 16.86 -1.96
CA SER A 241 8.53 15.79 -1.04
C SER A 241 7.81 16.34 0.18
N VAL A 242 7.20 15.48 0.99
CA VAL A 242 6.71 15.81 2.33
C VAL A 242 7.32 14.87 3.35
N ARG A 243 7.52 15.35 4.59
CA ARG A 243 8.03 14.53 5.69
C ARG A 243 6.86 13.88 6.43
N GLY A 244 6.84 12.56 6.51
CA GLY A 244 5.94 11.81 7.40
C GLY A 244 6.70 11.19 8.57
N ASP A 245 5.98 10.46 9.42
CA ASP A 245 6.54 9.84 10.62
C ASP A 245 7.61 8.79 10.28
N GLY A 246 7.37 8.03 9.21
CA GLY A 246 8.23 6.93 8.76
C GLY A 246 9.26 7.28 7.69
N GLY A 247 9.43 8.56 7.33
CA GLY A 247 10.39 8.99 6.30
C GLY A 247 9.87 10.08 5.37
N TRP A 248 10.53 10.24 4.22
CA TRP A 248 10.09 11.16 3.18
C TRP A 248 9.09 10.47 2.26
N LEU A 249 7.97 11.14 2.00
CA LEU A 249 6.98 10.73 1.01
C LEU A 249 7.15 11.59 -0.23
N THR A 250 7.35 10.95 -1.38
CA THR A 250 7.36 11.60 -2.68
C THR A 250 6.32 10.95 -3.57
N THR A 251 5.35 11.75 -4.01
CA THR A 251 4.28 11.32 -4.91
C THR A 251 4.60 11.68 -6.34
N TYR A 252 4.45 10.67 -7.18
CA TYR A 252 4.54 10.70 -8.63
C TYR A 252 3.19 10.35 -9.25
N TRP A 253 3.01 10.64 -10.52
CA TRP A 253 1.82 10.26 -11.27
C TRP A 253 2.17 9.53 -12.57
N TYR A 254 1.25 8.68 -13.02
CA TYR A 254 1.37 7.94 -14.27
C TYR A 254 0.69 8.69 -15.41
N ARG A 255 1.35 8.76 -16.57
CA ARG A 255 0.68 9.17 -17.82
C ARG A 255 -0.46 8.19 -18.12
N PRO A 256 -1.58 8.62 -18.73
CA PRO A 256 -2.71 7.73 -19.01
C PRO A 256 -2.33 6.45 -19.76
N GLY A 257 -1.48 6.52 -20.78
CA GLY A 257 -0.97 5.34 -21.51
C GLY A 257 -0.05 4.41 -20.72
N ASN A 258 0.25 4.74 -19.46
CA ASN A 258 1.01 3.91 -18.53
C ASN A 258 0.14 3.30 -17.41
N ILE A 259 -1.18 3.52 -17.42
CA ILE A 259 -2.10 2.94 -16.43
C ILE A 259 -2.51 1.54 -16.91
N THR A 260 -1.60 0.58 -16.77
CA THR A 260 -1.81 -0.85 -17.09
C THR A 260 -1.37 -1.72 -15.93
N GLY A 261 -1.96 -2.92 -15.77
CA GLY A 261 -1.70 -3.80 -14.62
C GLY A 261 -0.21 -4.10 -14.45
N GLU A 262 0.48 -4.41 -15.55
CA GLU A 262 1.93 -4.67 -15.56
C GLU A 262 2.75 -3.45 -15.10
N LYS A 263 2.51 -2.26 -15.66
CA LYS A 263 3.26 -1.03 -15.31
C LYS A 263 2.96 -0.56 -13.89
N LEU A 264 1.74 -0.79 -13.42
CA LEU A 264 1.35 -0.54 -12.04
C LEU A 264 2.01 -1.55 -11.09
N ALA A 265 2.11 -2.82 -11.47
CA ALA A 265 2.80 -3.86 -10.70
C ALA A 265 4.30 -3.55 -10.54
N GLN A 266 4.95 -2.96 -11.55
CA GLN A 266 6.37 -2.55 -11.47
C GLN A 266 6.66 -1.57 -10.31
N ALA A 267 5.68 -0.86 -9.75
CA ALA A 267 5.91 -0.10 -8.52
C ALA A 267 6.38 -1.01 -7.37
N TRP A 268 5.81 -2.21 -7.30
CA TRP A 268 6.11 -3.23 -6.29
C TRP A 268 7.39 -4.02 -6.57
N SER A 269 8.15 -3.70 -7.63
CA SER A 269 9.53 -4.18 -7.80
C SER A 269 10.57 -3.26 -7.12
N MET A 270 10.15 -2.04 -6.75
CA MET A 270 11.02 -1.02 -6.18
C MET A 270 11.41 -1.32 -4.74
N ARG A 271 12.70 -1.25 -4.44
CA ARG A 271 13.24 -1.36 -3.07
C ARG A 271 13.03 -0.07 -2.29
N ALA A 272 11.81 0.16 -1.83
CA ALA A 272 11.43 1.31 -1.01
C ALA A 272 10.98 0.88 0.40
N ASP A 273 11.01 1.81 1.35
CA ASP A 273 10.55 1.57 2.73
C ASP A 273 9.01 1.56 2.84
N GLY A 274 8.31 1.95 1.78
CA GLY A 274 6.87 1.88 1.64
C GLY A 274 6.40 2.40 0.29
N ILE A 275 5.28 1.86 -0.17
CA ILE A 275 4.63 2.20 -1.43
C ILE A 275 3.14 2.42 -1.13
N THR A 276 2.60 3.53 -1.61
CA THR A 276 1.15 3.77 -1.68
C THR A 276 0.78 4.05 -3.12
N GLN A 277 0.05 3.15 -3.73
CA GLN A 277 -0.46 3.24 -5.09
C GLN A 277 -1.93 3.60 -5.04
N ASN A 278 -2.34 4.64 -5.76
CA ASN A 278 -3.72 5.10 -5.80
C ASN A 278 -4.18 5.21 -7.25
N THR A 279 -5.16 4.39 -7.63
CA THR A 279 -5.84 4.47 -8.92
C THR A 279 -7.25 4.97 -8.69
N THR A 280 -7.57 6.15 -9.22
CA THR A 280 -8.89 6.79 -9.07
C THR A 280 -9.68 6.70 -10.36
N LEU A 281 -10.88 6.13 -10.27
CA LEU A 281 -11.89 6.07 -11.33
C LEU A 281 -12.88 7.23 -11.16
N PHE A 282 -13.32 7.78 -12.28
CA PHE A 282 -14.26 8.90 -12.35
C PHE A 282 -15.56 8.50 -13.06
N GLY A 283 -16.67 9.18 -12.74
CA GLY A 283 -17.99 8.89 -13.30
C GLY A 283 -18.09 9.01 -14.83
N ASP A 284 -17.14 9.69 -15.46
CA ASP A 284 -17.01 9.86 -16.91
C ASP A 284 -16.26 8.71 -17.62
N GLY A 285 -15.86 7.66 -16.89
CA GLY A 285 -15.11 6.53 -17.46
C GLY A 285 -13.61 6.77 -17.58
N THR A 286 -13.10 7.89 -17.08
CA THR A 286 -11.66 8.17 -17.04
C THR A 286 -11.04 7.71 -15.73
N ALA A 287 -9.73 7.52 -15.74
CA ALA A 287 -8.92 7.16 -14.59
C ALA A 287 -7.66 8.03 -14.48
N ALA A 288 -7.14 8.13 -13.26
CA ALA A 288 -5.81 8.67 -12.97
C ALA A 288 -5.11 7.80 -11.94
N ALA A 289 -3.79 7.68 -12.02
CA ALA A 289 -3.01 6.89 -11.06
C ALA A 289 -1.82 7.68 -10.51
N THR A 290 -1.57 7.51 -9.21
CA THR A 290 -0.42 8.06 -8.48
C THR A 290 0.33 6.97 -7.73
N LEU A 291 1.61 7.23 -7.50
CA LEU A 291 2.51 6.41 -6.70
C LEU A 291 3.22 7.30 -5.68
N THR A 292 2.96 7.08 -4.40
CA THR A 292 3.72 7.68 -3.30
C THR A 292 4.76 6.67 -2.83
N VAL A 293 6.03 7.07 -2.93
CA VAL A 293 7.18 6.28 -2.45
C VAL A 293 7.62 6.84 -1.11
N ARG A 294 7.79 5.96 -0.11
CA ARG A 294 8.40 6.28 1.18
C ARG A 294 9.85 5.84 1.20
N SER A 295 10.74 6.77 1.53
CA SER A 295 12.18 6.53 1.60
C SER A 295 12.82 7.26 2.79
N GLY A 296 13.93 6.71 3.30
CA GLY A 296 14.72 7.37 4.35
C GLY A 296 15.23 8.78 3.99
N GLN A 297 15.46 9.06 2.71
CA GLN A 297 15.89 10.36 2.19
C GLN A 297 15.06 10.80 0.97
N PRO A 298 14.92 12.11 0.69
CA PRO A 298 14.18 12.59 -0.46
C PRO A 298 14.90 12.18 -1.76
N PRO A 299 14.20 11.56 -2.73
CA PRO A 299 14.81 11.17 -4.00
C PRO A 299 15.19 12.39 -4.84
N THR A 300 16.34 12.34 -5.50
CA THR A 300 16.85 13.40 -6.38
C THR A 300 16.20 13.37 -7.78
N ALA A 301 15.79 12.18 -8.22
CA ALA A 301 15.17 11.90 -9.52
C ALA A 301 13.98 10.92 -9.35
N PRO A 302 13.04 10.86 -10.32
CA PRO A 302 12.00 9.84 -10.31
C PRO A 302 12.63 8.44 -10.48
N PRO A 303 12.06 7.40 -9.83
CA PRO A 303 12.64 6.05 -9.87
C PRO A 303 12.42 5.33 -11.22
N SER A 304 11.57 5.88 -12.08
CA SER A 304 11.31 5.38 -13.43
C SER A 304 10.91 6.52 -14.36
N THR A 305 11.22 6.40 -15.65
CA THR A 305 10.81 7.35 -16.69
C THR A 305 9.30 7.39 -16.91
N MET A 306 8.57 6.34 -16.50
CA MET A 306 7.11 6.29 -16.56
C MET A 306 6.44 7.22 -15.56
N LEU A 307 7.15 7.58 -14.49
CA LEU A 307 6.66 8.37 -13.37
C LEU A 307 7.02 9.84 -13.57
N GLN A 308 6.03 10.69 -13.35
CA GLN A 308 6.16 12.14 -13.48
C GLN A 308 6.09 12.79 -12.10
N THR A 309 6.93 13.79 -11.86
CA THR A 309 6.97 14.50 -10.56
C THR A 309 5.80 15.46 -10.39
N LEU A 310 5.41 15.72 -9.14
CA LEU A 310 4.37 16.69 -8.75
C LEU A 310 4.94 17.79 -7.83
N PRO A 311 5.93 18.57 -8.28
CA PRO A 311 6.53 19.60 -7.45
C PRO A 311 5.50 20.68 -7.05
N GLY A 312 5.50 21.08 -5.78
CA GLY A 312 4.55 22.03 -5.21
C GLY A 312 3.20 21.44 -4.81
N GLU A 313 2.88 20.22 -5.26
CA GLU A 313 1.59 19.56 -5.03
C GLU A 313 1.70 18.29 -4.15
N GLN A 314 2.84 18.08 -3.50
CA GLN A 314 3.14 16.83 -2.78
C GLN A 314 2.20 16.56 -1.61
N ALA A 315 1.85 17.58 -0.81
CA ALA A 315 0.93 17.43 0.31
C ALA A 315 -0.49 17.09 -0.18
N GLN A 316 -0.94 17.75 -1.25
CA GLN A 316 -2.21 17.46 -1.91
C GLN A 316 -2.22 16.06 -2.50
N ALA A 317 -1.10 15.61 -3.08
CA ALA A 317 -0.99 14.29 -3.68
C ALA A 317 -1.03 13.18 -2.61
N VAL A 318 -0.41 13.38 -1.44
CA VAL A 318 -0.57 12.48 -0.29
C VAL A 318 -2.01 12.52 0.23
N ALA A 319 -2.61 13.70 0.35
CA ALA A 319 -4.01 13.86 0.77
C ALA A 319 -4.99 13.11 -0.16
N ALA A 320 -4.72 13.02 -1.46
CA ALA A 320 -5.56 12.28 -2.40
C ALA A 320 -5.62 10.76 -2.11
N ASN A 321 -4.64 10.20 -1.38
CA ASN A 321 -4.61 8.80 -0.96
C ASN A 321 -5.46 8.53 0.30
N LEU A 322 -5.94 9.57 0.98
CA LEU A 322 -6.64 9.45 2.25
C LEU A 322 -8.17 9.61 2.08
N CYS A 323 -8.91 9.45 3.18
CA CYS A 323 -10.38 9.46 3.20
C CYS A 323 -10.96 10.89 3.27
N GLY A 324 -10.34 11.86 2.60
CA GLY A 324 -10.81 13.25 2.52
C GLY A 324 -11.40 13.60 1.16
N PRO A 325 -11.95 14.81 1.00
CA PRO A 325 -12.29 15.36 -0.31
C PRO A 325 -11.07 15.31 -1.24
N ARG A 326 -11.30 15.08 -2.54
CA ARG A 326 -10.20 14.93 -3.49
C ARG A 326 -9.61 16.31 -3.82
N PRO A 327 -8.30 16.54 -3.55
CA PRO A 327 -7.68 17.81 -3.91
C PRO A 327 -7.53 17.94 -5.43
N ALA A 328 -7.52 19.18 -5.91
CA ALA A 328 -7.24 19.49 -7.30
C ALA A 328 -5.73 19.40 -7.57
N LEU A 329 -5.30 18.35 -8.28
CA LEU A 329 -3.91 18.15 -8.70
C LEU A 329 -3.75 18.56 -10.16
N ARG A 330 -3.14 19.73 -10.39
CA ARG A 330 -2.99 20.34 -11.72
C ARG A 330 -2.02 19.57 -12.62
N GLY A 331 -1.01 18.94 -12.02
CA GLY A 331 -0.02 18.16 -12.75
C GLY A 331 -0.55 16.86 -13.37
N ILE A 332 -1.70 16.37 -12.92
CA ILE A 332 -2.21 15.05 -13.29
C ILE A 332 -3.15 15.14 -14.48
N ARG A 333 -3.01 14.18 -15.41
CA ARG A 333 -3.94 13.98 -16.52
C ARG A 333 -4.74 12.71 -16.31
N ARG A 334 -6.02 12.77 -16.66
CA ARG A 334 -6.92 11.61 -16.72
C ARG A 334 -6.93 11.04 -18.12
N GLY A 335 -7.26 9.76 -18.25
CA GLY A 335 -7.58 9.15 -19.54
C GLY A 335 -8.36 7.86 -19.35
N SER A 336 -8.96 7.37 -20.42
CA SER A 336 -9.73 6.12 -20.40
C SER A 336 -8.82 4.92 -20.16
N LEU A 337 -9.35 3.91 -19.46
CA LEU A 337 -8.70 2.61 -19.35
C LEU A 337 -8.76 1.88 -20.69
N THR A 338 -7.65 1.29 -21.11
CA THR A 338 -7.53 0.63 -22.42
C THR A 338 -7.82 -0.87 -22.39
N GLY A 339 -8.17 -1.41 -21.22
CA GLY A 339 -8.40 -2.83 -21.01
C GLY A 339 -8.56 -3.19 -19.53
N PRO A 340 -8.66 -4.48 -19.20
CA PRO A 340 -8.76 -4.97 -17.84
C PRO A 340 -7.56 -4.49 -17.01
N LEU A 341 -7.81 -4.06 -15.78
CA LEU A 341 -6.80 -3.53 -14.89
C LEU A 341 -6.83 -4.32 -13.57
N VAL A 342 -6.26 -5.52 -13.63
CA VAL A 342 -6.19 -6.45 -12.51
C VAL A 342 -5.17 -5.96 -11.47
N VAL A 343 -5.63 -5.80 -10.23
CA VAL A 343 -4.81 -5.37 -9.09
C VAL A 343 -4.86 -6.42 -7.98
N PRO A 344 -3.70 -6.92 -7.53
CA PRO A 344 -3.61 -7.82 -6.39
C PRO A 344 -4.07 -7.16 -5.08
N ILE A 345 -4.76 -7.94 -4.24
CA ILE A 345 -5.23 -7.57 -2.90
C ILE A 345 -4.35 -8.28 -1.87
N GLY A 346 -4.08 -7.62 -0.72
CA GLY A 346 -3.43 -8.27 0.41
C GLY A 346 -1.95 -8.60 0.19
N PRO A 347 -1.23 -9.11 1.20
CA PRO A 347 0.18 -9.45 1.09
C PRO A 347 0.43 -10.67 0.18
N SER A 348 1.62 -10.71 -0.45
CA SER A 348 2.15 -11.90 -1.12
C SER A 348 2.64 -12.95 -0.11
N GLY A 349 3.01 -12.52 1.10
CA GLY A 349 3.41 -13.38 2.21
C GLY A 349 4.90 -13.73 2.24
N VAL A 350 5.22 -14.95 2.68
CA VAL A 350 6.60 -15.45 2.79
C VAL A 350 6.96 -16.39 1.65
N LEU A 351 8.17 -16.28 1.13
CA LEU A 351 8.68 -17.21 0.13
C LEU A 351 8.91 -18.58 0.78
N LEU A 352 8.24 -19.60 0.27
CA LEU A 352 8.41 -20.98 0.75
C LEU A 352 9.44 -21.71 -0.09
N GLY A 353 9.34 -21.63 -1.41
CA GLY A 353 10.27 -22.29 -2.32
C GLY A 353 9.73 -22.39 -3.73
N LYS A 354 10.19 -23.38 -4.49
CA LYS A 354 9.78 -23.65 -5.87
C LYS A 354 8.65 -24.66 -5.93
N VAL A 355 7.73 -24.45 -6.86
CA VAL A 355 6.66 -25.38 -7.23
C VAL A 355 6.81 -25.77 -8.71
N GLY A 356 5.94 -26.64 -9.20
CA GLY A 356 5.95 -27.15 -10.57
C GLY A 356 6.22 -26.06 -11.63
N GLY A 357 7.05 -26.40 -12.63
CA GLY A 357 7.49 -25.47 -13.68
C GLY A 357 8.58 -24.47 -13.25
N GLY A 358 9.15 -24.62 -12.05
CA GLY A 358 10.22 -23.75 -11.54
C GLY A 358 9.74 -22.40 -10.99
N ASN A 359 8.43 -22.20 -10.91
CA ASN A 359 7.82 -21.00 -10.32
C ASN A 359 8.10 -20.95 -8.82
N ARG A 360 8.27 -19.77 -8.25
CA ARG A 360 8.45 -19.60 -6.80
C ARG A 360 7.12 -19.29 -6.14
N LEU A 361 6.81 -19.95 -5.03
CA LEU A 361 5.58 -19.80 -4.27
C LEU A 361 5.83 -18.93 -3.04
N MET A 362 5.09 -17.83 -2.94
CA MET A 362 4.89 -17.11 -1.70
C MET A 362 3.52 -17.39 -1.11
N LEU A 363 3.44 -17.44 0.22
CA LEU A 363 2.19 -17.70 0.94
C LEU A 363 2.03 -16.74 2.13
N PRO A 364 0.91 -15.99 2.22
CA PRO A 364 0.58 -15.23 3.42
C PRO A 364 0.11 -16.18 4.53
N LEU A 365 0.83 -16.15 5.65
CA LEU A 365 0.53 -16.96 6.84
C LEU A 365 -0.41 -16.24 7.82
N ASP A 366 -0.63 -14.95 7.61
CA ASP A 366 -1.58 -14.11 8.31
C ASP A 366 -2.81 -13.80 7.43
N ASP A 367 -3.87 -13.33 8.09
CA ASP A 367 -5.08 -12.85 7.44
C ASP A 367 -5.56 -11.57 8.14
N PRO A 368 -5.78 -10.46 7.41
CA PRO A 368 -6.23 -9.21 8.02
C PRO A 368 -7.70 -9.23 8.47
N GLY A 369 -8.49 -10.22 8.03
CA GLY A 369 -9.92 -10.32 8.34
C GLY A 369 -10.24 -11.24 9.52
N GLU A 370 -9.52 -12.35 9.64
CA GLU A 370 -9.79 -13.42 10.59
C GLU A 370 -8.53 -13.90 11.32
N PHE A 371 -8.72 -14.54 12.46
CA PHE A 371 -7.62 -15.15 13.19
C PHE A 371 -7.01 -16.30 12.38
N SER A 372 -5.70 -16.24 12.17
CA SER A 372 -4.96 -17.24 11.41
C SER A 372 -4.32 -18.27 12.33
N ARG A 373 -4.54 -19.56 12.03
CA ARG A 373 -3.86 -20.69 12.67
C ARG A 373 -3.01 -21.41 11.64
N VAL A 374 -1.71 -21.45 11.89
CA VAL A 374 -0.74 -22.14 11.04
C VAL A 374 -0.11 -23.26 11.84
N HIS A 375 0.05 -24.42 11.22
CA HIS A 375 0.84 -25.52 11.77
C HIS A 375 2.01 -25.84 10.86
N ILE A 376 3.20 -25.94 11.44
CA ILE A 376 4.44 -26.31 10.76
C ILE A 376 4.94 -27.59 11.41
N ALA A 377 4.74 -28.73 10.74
CA ALA A 377 5.33 -30.03 11.07
C ALA A 377 6.60 -30.19 10.24
N ALA A 378 7.72 -29.69 10.75
CA ALA A 378 9.00 -29.70 10.07
C ALA A 378 10.16 -29.63 11.06
N ASP A 379 11.32 -30.08 10.61
CA ASP A 379 12.57 -29.94 11.34
C ASP A 379 12.84 -28.48 11.72
N ASP A 380 13.58 -28.31 12.80
CA ASP A 380 14.01 -27.02 13.34
C ASP A 380 14.60 -26.10 12.27
N SER A 381 15.38 -26.68 11.34
CA SER A 381 16.05 -25.93 10.28
C SER A 381 15.07 -25.26 9.32
N LEU A 382 14.03 -25.97 8.90
CA LEU A 382 13.01 -25.44 8.00
C LEU A 382 12.05 -24.51 8.74
N ALA A 383 11.64 -24.88 9.96
CA ALA A 383 10.79 -24.04 10.79
C ALA A 383 11.44 -22.67 11.03
N LYS A 384 12.70 -22.64 11.48
CA LYS A 384 13.45 -21.40 11.72
C LYS A 384 13.58 -20.54 10.47
N ARG A 385 13.77 -21.13 9.28
CA ARG A 385 13.80 -20.40 8.00
C ARG A 385 12.47 -19.70 7.72
N ILE A 386 11.34 -20.40 7.88
CA ILE A 386 10.01 -19.79 7.71
C ILE A 386 9.82 -18.65 8.72
N VAL A 387 10.24 -18.85 9.97
CA VAL A 387 10.16 -17.82 11.03
C VAL A 387 10.95 -16.57 10.70
N VAL A 388 12.21 -16.68 10.24
CA VAL A 388 12.99 -15.49 9.90
C VAL A 388 12.42 -14.78 8.67
N ARG A 389 11.88 -15.53 7.68
CA ARG A 389 11.22 -14.96 6.50
C ARG A 389 9.98 -14.15 6.84
N LEU A 390 9.23 -14.52 7.87
CA LEU A 390 8.09 -13.71 8.38
C LEU A 390 8.56 -12.32 8.82
N ALA A 391 9.63 -12.24 9.61
CA ALA A 391 10.21 -10.96 9.99
C ALA A 391 10.74 -10.18 8.78
N GLY A 392 11.32 -10.89 7.79
CA GLY A 392 11.72 -10.33 6.50
C GLY A 392 10.57 -9.68 5.73
N ALA A 393 9.42 -10.36 5.66
CA ALA A 393 8.22 -9.91 4.97
C ALA A 393 7.55 -8.71 5.65
N GLY A 394 7.75 -8.52 6.96
CA GLY A 394 7.24 -7.37 7.70
C GLY A 394 6.72 -7.68 9.11
N GLU A 395 6.61 -8.94 9.47
CA GLU A 395 5.96 -9.36 10.72
C GLU A 395 6.79 -9.04 11.96
N ARG A 396 6.10 -8.86 13.09
CA ARG A 396 6.69 -8.75 14.42
C ARG A 396 6.39 -10.04 15.17
N VAL A 397 7.42 -10.83 15.38
CA VAL A 397 7.28 -12.20 15.88
C VAL A 397 7.62 -12.27 17.36
N THR A 398 6.78 -12.96 18.14
CA THR A 398 7.18 -13.46 19.47
C THR A 398 7.13 -14.98 19.48
N VAL A 399 8.28 -15.60 19.72
CA VAL A 399 8.40 -17.04 19.97
C VAL A 399 8.21 -17.28 21.46
N HIS A 400 7.20 -18.07 21.80
CA HIS A 400 6.88 -18.50 23.16
C HIS A 400 7.41 -19.91 23.35
N THR A 401 8.47 -20.05 24.16
CA THR A 401 9.15 -21.32 24.36
C THR A 401 9.75 -21.42 25.77
N ARG A 402 9.69 -22.60 26.37
CA ARG A 402 10.49 -22.93 27.57
C ARG A 402 11.94 -23.26 27.23
N ASN A 403 12.24 -23.63 25.99
CA ASN A 403 13.60 -23.94 25.52
C ASN A 403 14.17 -22.75 24.75
N LEU A 404 14.65 -21.75 25.49
CA LEU A 404 15.20 -20.53 24.90
C LEU A 404 16.40 -20.78 23.99
N GLN A 405 17.21 -21.81 24.26
CA GLN A 405 18.40 -22.15 23.48
C GLN A 405 18.04 -22.64 22.07
N ARG A 406 16.97 -23.43 21.93
CA ARG A 406 16.45 -23.87 20.62
C ARG A 406 16.25 -22.70 19.67
N TRP A 407 15.74 -21.58 20.17
CA TRP A 407 15.36 -20.41 19.38
C TRP A 407 16.34 -19.23 19.49
N ALA A 408 17.46 -19.39 20.21
CA ALA A 408 18.41 -18.30 20.43
C ALA A 408 18.96 -17.73 19.13
N SER A 409 19.21 -18.59 18.13
CA SER A 409 19.78 -18.22 16.83
C SER A 409 18.89 -17.30 16.00
N VAL A 410 17.55 -17.33 16.17
CA VAL A 410 16.62 -16.49 15.37
C VAL A 410 16.38 -15.11 15.97
N ARG A 411 16.90 -14.82 17.17
CA ARG A 411 16.72 -13.52 17.84
C ARG A 411 17.27 -12.39 16.98
N MET A 412 16.43 -11.41 16.71
CA MET A 412 16.75 -10.19 15.95
C MET A 412 15.75 -9.09 16.32
N PRO A 413 15.90 -7.82 15.87
CA PRO A 413 15.04 -6.71 16.31
C PRO A 413 13.53 -6.98 16.23
N ASP A 414 13.11 -7.82 15.28
CA ASP A 414 11.72 -8.11 14.97
C ASP A 414 11.26 -9.53 15.35
N ILE A 415 12.14 -10.28 16.02
CA ILE A 415 11.84 -11.60 16.60
C ILE A 415 12.28 -11.62 18.05
N ALA A 416 11.30 -11.55 18.95
CA ALA A 416 11.52 -11.78 20.37
C ALA A 416 11.36 -13.27 20.69
N VAL A 417 12.20 -13.79 21.58
CA VAL A 417 12.07 -15.15 22.12
C VAL A 417 11.89 -15.03 23.62
N SER A 418 10.78 -15.54 24.14
CA SER A 418 10.36 -15.38 25.53
C SER A 418 9.81 -16.69 26.10
N ASP A 419 10.02 -16.87 27.40
CA ASP A 419 9.42 -17.92 28.23
C ASP A 419 8.09 -17.47 28.86
N GLN A 420 7.61 -16.27 28.51
CA GLN A 420 6.37 -15.70 29.01
C GLN A 420 5.20 -15.98 28.06
N ALA A 421 4.01 -16.15 28.62
CA ALA A 421 2.78 -16.27 27.83
C ALA A 421 2.39 -14.93 27.16
N LYS A 422 2.76 -13.79 27.75
CA LYS A 422 2.40 -12.47 27.22
C LYS A 422 3.29 -12.09 26.03
N PRO A 423 2.73 -11.84 24.83
CA PRO A 423 3.51 -11.36 23.69
C PRO A 423 4.12 -9.97 23.95
N VAL A 424 5.23 -9.67 23.27
CA VAL A 424 5.81 -8.33 23.27
C VAL A 424 4.84 -7.33 22.62
N SER A 425 4.89 -6.07 23.04
CA SER A 425 4.00 -5.04 22.50
C SER A 425 4.17 -4.87 20.99
N GLY A 426 3.06 -4.96 20.26
CA GLY A 426 2.98 -4.84 18.81
C GLY A 426 3.38 -6.10 18.04
N THR A 427 3.42 -7.26 18.70
CA THR A 427 3.51 -8.57 18.03
C THR A 427 2.32 -8.80 17.12
N THR A 428 2.59 -9.20 15.89
CA THR A 428 1.58 -9.58 14.88
C THR A 428 1.44 -11.10 14.78
N VAL A 429 2.53 -11.83 15.03
CA VAL A 429 2.58 -13.31 14.97
C VAL A 429 3.17 -13.88 16.25
N SER A 430 2.44 -14.76 16.93
CA SER A 430 3.01 -15.60 17.99
C SER A 430 3.34 -16.97 17.45
N ILE A 431 4.50 -17.48 17.84
CA ILE A 431 4.97 -18.82 17.51
C ILE A 431 5.05 -19.63 18.79
N VAL A 432 4.52 -20.85 18.78
CA VAL A 432 4.55 -21.80 19.89
C VAL A 432 5.17 -23.10 19.43
N ASP A 433 5.97 -23.72 20.29
CA ASP A 433 6.54 -25.06 20.08
C ASP A 433 5.86 -26.12 20.95
N GLY A 434 4.62 -25.85 21.39
CA GLY A 434 3.83 -26.72 22.27
C GLY A 434 4.09 -26.49 23.76
N THR A 435 5.11 -25.70 24.15
CA THR A 435 5.46 -25.55 25.57
C THR A 435 4.66 -24.47 26.32
N LEU A 436 4.15 -23.46 25.59
CA LEU A 436 3.44 -22.31 26.15
C LEU A 436 2.28 -21.89 25.24
N THR A 437 1.23 -21.31 25.83
CA THR A 437 0.10 -20.74 25.09
C THR A 437 0.10 -19.23 25.26
N PRO A 438 0.10 -18.43 24.17
CA PRO A 438 0.14 -16.98 24.26
C PRO A 438 -1.20 -16.41 24.76
N ALA A 439 -1.10 -15.42 25.63
CA ALA A 439 -2.23 -14.68 26.18
C ALA A 439 -1.89 -13.18 26.35
N PRO A 440 -2.65 -12.25 25.71
CA PRO A 440 -3.76 -12.48 24.79
C PRO A 440 -3.30 -13.14 23.49
N ARG A 441 -4.22 -13.82 22.79
CA ARG A 441 -3.92 -14.44 21.50
C ARG A 441 -3.77 -13.35 20.43
N PRO A 442 -2.66 -13.31 19.68
CA PRO A 442 -2.53 -12.40 18.55
C PRO A 442 -3.40 -12.85 17.37
N ASN A 443 -3.42 -12.02 16.32
CA ASN A 443 -4.17 -12.31 15.11
C ASN A 443 -3.68 -13.60 14.41
N THR A 444 -2.38 -13.88 14.44
CA THR A 444 -1.78 -15.07 13.84
C THR A 444 -1.04 -15.91 14.87
N LEU A 445 -1.42 -17.19 14.99
CA LEU A 445 -0.75 -18.19 15.83
C LEU A 445 -0.14 -19.27 14.96
N ILE A 446 1.17 -19.44 15.06
CA ILE A 446 1.91 -20.51 14.39
C ILE A 446 2.35 -21.54 15.43
N SER A 447 1.96 -22.79 15.24
CA SER A 447 2.45 -23.92 16.03
C SER A 447 3.51 -24.68 15.27
N VAL A 448 4.60 -25.03 15.93
CA VAL A 448 5.71 -25.81 15.37
C VAL A 448 5.74 -27.16 16.09
N GLY A 449 5.67 -28.25 15.32
CA GLY A 449 5.71 -29.62 15.81
C GLY A 449 6.70 -30.47 15.00
N ASP A 450 6.89 -31.70 15.44
CA ASP A 450 7.81 -32.65 14.81
C ASP A 450 7.30 -33.09 13.42
N PRO A 451 8.19 -33.28 12.44
CA PRO A 451 7.81 -33.61 11.06
C PRO A 451 7.00 -34.91 10.93
N ASP A 452 7.29 -35.90 11.78
CA ASP A 452 6.65 -37.22 11.75
C ASP A 452 5.31 -37.27 12.50
N THR A 453 4.93 -36.19 13.18
CA THR A 453 3.68 -36.13 13.94
C THR A 453 2.58 -35.50 13.10
N PRO A 454 1.55 -36.27 12.71
CA PRO A 454 0.45 -35.72 11.91
C PRO A 454 -0.36 -34.73 12.76
N TYR A 455 -0.61 -33.55 12.19
CA TYR A 455 -1.46 -32.55 12.81
C TYR A 455 -2.94 -32.96 12.74
N ARG A 456 -3.59 -33.09 13.90
CA ARG A 456 -5.02 -33.47 14.01
C ARG A 456 -5.95 -32.33 14.39
N GLY A 457 -5.45 -31.09 14.45
CA GLY A 457 -6.22 -29.90 14.79
C GLY A 457 -6.81 -29.18 13.57
N GLY A 458 -7.60 -28.13 13.83
CA GLY A 458 -8.04 -27.20 12.79
C GLY A 458 -7.04 -26.06 12.60
N ALA A 459 -6.36 -26.05 11.46
CA ALA A 459 -5.47 -24.97 11.01
C ALA A 459 -5.87 -24.48 9.62
N ASN A 460 -5.68 -23.19 9.37
CA ASN A 460 -5.94 -22.56 8.08
C ASN A 460 -4.82 -22.86 7.07
N VAL A 461 -3.59 -23.00 7.58
CA VAL A 461 -2.42 -23.40 6.80
C VAL A 461 -1.70 -24.54 7.51
N VAL A 462 -1.40 -25.61 6.79
CA VAL A 462 -0.59 -26.74 7.29
C VAL A 462 0.61 -26.90 6.38
N VAL A 463 1.80 -26.87 6.98
CA VAL A 463 3.08 -27.14 6.32
C VAL A 463 3.63 -28.43 6.90
N THR A 464 3.84 -29.45 6.06
CA THR A 464 4.36 -30.75 6.48
C THR A 464 5.58 -31.10 5.66
N GLN A 465 6.70 -31.39 6.32
CA GLN A 465 7.90 -31.85 5.65
C GLN A 465 7.71 -33.28 5.12
N LYS A 466 8.06 -33.50 3.85
CA LYS A 466 7.99 -34.81 3.17
C LYS A 466 9.37 -35.34 2.77
N GLY A 467 10.38 -34.48 2.81
CA GLY A 467 11.77 -34.81 2.49
C GLY A 467 12.74 -33.77 3.06
N PRO A 468 14.05 -33.89 2.80
CA PRO A 468 15.06 -33.00 3.40
C PRO A 468 14.85 -31.50 3.12
N ALA A 469 14.35 -31.18 1.93
CA ALA A 469 14.01 -29.82 1.52
C ALA A 469 12.67 -29.76 0.79
N THR A 470 11.79 -30.72 1.02
CA THR A 470 10.47 -30.79 0.37
C THR A 470 9.39 -30.69 1.42
N ILE A 471 8.49 -29.73 1.24
CA ILE A 471 7.32 -29.53 2.10
C ILE A 471 6.04 -29.64 1.27
N GLU A 472 5.01 -30.18 1.88
CA GLU A 472 3.64 -30.11 1.40
C GLU A 472 2.92 -28.99 2.15
N VAL A 473 2.30 -28.08 1.42
CA VAL A 473 1.62 -26.91 1.99
C VAL A 473 0.16 -26.94 1.59
N THR A 474 -0.71 -27.07 2.59
CA THR A 474 -2.15 -26.99 2.43
C THR A 474 -2.62 -25.61 2.88
N ALA A 475 -3.20 -24.84 1.96
CA ALA A 475 -3.71 -23.49 2.22
C ALA A 475 -4.82 -23.14 1.22
N ALA A 476 -5.82 -22.36 1.66
CA ALA A 476 -6.93 -21.92 0.81
C ALA A 476 -7.64 -23.06 0.02
N GLY A 477 -7.70 -24.27 0.60
CA GLY A 477 -8.29 -25.45 -0.04
C GLY A 477 -7.43 -26.09 -1.14
N GLN A 478 -6.21 -25.61 -1.35
CA GLN A 478 -5.25 -26.16 -2.30
C GLN A 478 -4.07 -26.82 -1.58
N VAL A 479 -3.44 -27.80 -2.24
CA VAL A 479 -2.23 -28.47 -1.76
C VAL A 479 -1.11 -28.22 -2.76
N HIS A 480 0.04 -27.76 -2.25
CA HIS A 480 1.23 -27.48 -3.04
C HIS A 480 2.42 -28.29 -2.52
N THR A 481 3.07 -29.05 -3.41
CA THR A 481 4.39 -29.61 -3.14
C THR A 481 5.44 -28.56 -3.47
N VAL A 482 6.23 -28.17 -2.47
CA VAL A 482 7.20 -27.09 -2.55
C VAL A 482 8.59 -27.62 -2.25
N GLU A 483 9.53 -27.39 -3.15
CA GLU A 483 10.95 -27.54 -2.90
C GLU A 483 11.47 -26.26 -2.23
N VAL A 484 11.79 -26.33 -0.94
CA VAL A 484 12.22 -25.19 -0.13
C VAL A 484 13.51 -24.63 -0.70
N GLU A 485 13.50 -23.33 -1.02
CA GLU A 485 14.69 -22.65 -1.49
C GLU A 485 15.61 -22.34 -0.30
N LEU A 486 16.79 -22.95 -0.23
CA LEU A 486 17.72 -22.79 0.88
C LEU A 486 18.73 -21.67 0.59
N PHE A 487 18.64 -20.56 1.34
CA PHE A 487 19.59 -19.47 1.19
C PHE A 487 20.77 -19.60 2.16
N ARG A 488 21.99 -19.42 1.65
CA ARG A 488 23.22 -19.42 2.47
C ARG A 488 23.18 -18.37 3.58
N ALA A 489 22.62 -17.20 3.31
CA ALA A 489 22.50 -16.10 4.27
C ALA A 489 21.62 -16.46 5.49
N GLU A 490 20.77 -17.48 5.38
CA GLU A 490 19.91 -17.93 6.46
C GLU A 490 20.59 -18.97 7.37
N ASN A 491 21.72 -19.55 6.97
CA ASN A 491 22.39 -20.62 7.73
C ASN A 491 22.77 -20.18 9.15
N ARG A 492 23.06 -18.87 9.35
CA ARG A 492 23.34 -18.29 10.67
C ARG A 492 22.18 -18.36 11.66
N TYR A 493 20.95 -18.48 11.18
CA TYR A 493 19.74 -18.57 12.01
C TYR A 493 19.36 -20.02 12.32
N VAL A 494 19.96 -20.97 11.59
CA VAL A 494 19.66 -22.40 11.68
C VAL A 494 20.71 -23.14 12.50
N SER A 495 21.98 -22.73 12.43
CA SER A 495 23.06 -23.34 13.19
C SER A 495 22.93 -23.03 14.69
N SER A 496 23.11 -24.05 15.51
CA SER A 496 23.21 -23.97 16.96
C SER A 496 24.62 -23.63 17.45
N GLU A 497 25.61 -23.51 16.56
CA GLU A 497 26.98 -23.15 16.96
C GLU A 497 27.11 -21.67 17.30
N PRO A 498 27.61 -21.32 18.50
CA PRO A 498 27.93 -19.95 18.86
C PRO A 498 28.95 -19.36 17.87
N VAL A 499 28.65 -18.16 17.34
CA VAL A 499 29.55 -17.41 16.44
C VAL A 499 30.93 -17.15 17.07
N SER A 500 31.06 -17.23 18.40
CA SER A 500 32.31 -17.06 19.13
C SER A 500 33.37 -18.14 18.88
N LEU A 501 33.02 -19.32 18.34
CA LEU A 501 33.99 -20.40 18.11
C LEU A 501 34.72 -20.32 16.75
N ARG A 502 34.19 -19.59 15.76
CA ARG A 502 34.85 -19.46 14.44
C ARG A 502 36.05 -18.52 14.42
N SER A 503 36.21 -17.68 15.44
CA SER A 503 37.39 -16.82 15.56
C SER A 503 38.60 -17.56 16.11
N ALA A 504 38.41 -18.68 16.81
CA ALA A 504 39.51 -19.45 17.42
C ALA A 504 40.19 -20.41 16.43
N GLU A 505 39.53 -20.80 15.33
CA GLU A 505 40.09 -21.72 14.33
C GLU A 505 41.01 -21.05 13.29
N LEU A 506 41.17 -19.72 13.33
CA LEU A 506 42.01 -18.97 12.38
C LEU A 506 43.34 -18.46 12.99
N GLU A 507 43.65 -18.81 14.25
CA GLU A 507 44.83 -18.30 14.96
C GLU A 507 45.77 -19.40 15.49
N THR A 508 45.98 -20.49 14.75
CA THR A 508 47.12 -21.40 15.04
C THR A 508 47.63 -22.10 13.78
N VAL A 509 48.14 -21.35 12.81
CA VAL A 509 49.17 -21.87 11.89
C VAL A 509 50.08 -20.70 11.53
N ASP A 510 51.12 -20.48 12.34
CA ASP A 510 52.44 -20.03 11.89
C ASP A 510 53.42 -20.03 13.07
N THR A 511 54.24 -21.07 13.14
CA THR A 511 55.65 -21.04 13.56
C THR A 511 56.24 -22.43 13.32
N PRO A 512 57.38 -22.50 12.63
CA PRO A 512 58.62 -22.82 13.34
C PRO A 512 59.53 -21.61 13.56
#